data_AF-A0A949RWW7-F1
#
_entry.id   AF-A0A949RWW7-F1
#
_cell.length_a   1.000
_cell.length_b   1.000
_cell.length_c   1.000
_cell.angle_alpha   90.00
_cell.angle_beta   90.00
_cell.angle_gamma   90.00
#
_symmetry.space_group_name_H-M   'P 1'
#
loop_
_entity.id
_entity.type
_entity.pdbx_description
1 polymer ?
#
loop_
_entity_poly.entity_id
_entity_poly.type
_entity_poly.pdbx_seq_one_letter_code
_entity_poly.pdbx_strand_id
1 'polypeptide(L)'
;MKNIRNFVFPFSRSRRPAGQKAARKTRGQSLVEIAIAFPVLIMMLAGLVEFGFMLNYYLSLLDATREAARVFSSFDPFEDGFKAGNCMCSVSVCPDEAAEDRLDANCDRNSFYQGAAAMVIENLQPHGSTPEERRLDSSRRIILNASTDDVVVSVFSISDGSIQHRYPASGEYRWFNNADTRLTNEAIANRLVSAAPDTGILLVEVFFDYHQVLALPWLAPFLPDPVLLHAYTIMPLAAAEPKTPSP
;
A
#
# COMPACT_ATOMS: atom_id res chain seq x y z
N MET A 1 -49.49 -5.14 109.12
CA MET A 1 -50.24 -5.76 108.00
C MET A 1 -50.10 -4.90 106.77
N LYS A 2 -49.65 -5.48 105.63
CA LYS A 2 -49.87 -5.08 104.21
C LYS A 2 -49.45 -3.64 103.80
N ASN A 3 -48.73 -3.35 102.73
CA ASN A 3 -48.65 -4.01 101.42
C ASN A 3 -47.42 -3.52 100.61
N ILE A 4 -46.93 -4.45 99.79
CA ILE A 4 -46.01 -4.31 98.66
C ILE A 4 -46.55 -3.34 97.61
N ARG A 5 -45.69 -2.49 97.02
CA ARG A 5 -45.70 -2.20 95.57
C ARG A 5 -44.31 -1.93 95.01
N ASN A 6 -43.92 -2.81 94.08
CA ASN A 6 -42.82 -2.68 93.13
C ASN A 6 -42.89 -1.38 92.35
N PHE A 7 -41.72 -0.76 92.11
CA PHE A 7 -41.50 0.03 90.91
C PHE A 7 -40.14 -0.34 90.32
N VAL A 8 -40.20 -1.15 89.27
CA VAL A 8 -39.09 -1.47 88.38
C VAL A 8 -38.94 -0.30 87.42
N PHE A 9 -37.78 0.37 87.41
CA PHE A 9 -37.40 1.30 86.35
C PHE A 9 -36.34 0.65 85.43
N PRO A 10 -36.45 0.84 84.10
CA PRO A 10 -35.75 0.04 83.12
C PRO A 10 -34.30 0.52 82.91
N PHE A 11 -33.41 -0.46 82.92
CA PHE A 11 -32.22 -0.62 82.08
C PHE A 11 -31.69 0.64 81.35
N SER A 12 -30.65 1.23 81.95
CA SER A 12 -29.74 2.17 81.27
C SER A 12 -28.98 1.45 80.15
N ARG A 13 -29.31 1.76 78.89
CA ARG A 13 -28.44 1.46 77.74
C ARG A 13 -27.66 2.72 77.37
N SER A 14 -26.42 2.77 77.86
CA SER A 14 -25.37 3.62 77.31
C SER A 14 -25.26 3.40 75.79
N ARG A 15 -25.76 4.36 75.00
CA ARG A 15 -25.46 4.45 73.58
C ARG A 15 -24.01 4.91 73.47
N ARG A 16 -23.10 3.96 73.25
CA ARG A 16 -21.72 4.23 72.82
C ARG A 16 -21.78 5.19 71.62
N PRO A 17 -20.90 6.21 71.56
CA PRO A 17 -20.81 7.02 70.35
C PRO A 17 -20.36 6.06 69.24
N ALA A 18 -21.15 5.98 68.17
CA ALA A 18 -20.68 5.35 66.95
C ALA A 18 -19.49 6.19 66.47
N GLY A 19 -18.28 5.75 66.83
CA GLY A 19 -17.05 6.35 66.35
C GLY A 19 -17.15 6.44 64.84
N GLN A 20 -17.23 7.65 64.31
CA GLN A 20 -16.99 7.90 62.91
C GLN A 20 -15.60 7.36 62.63
N LYS A 21 -15.52 6.16 62.04
CA LYS A 21 -14.28 5.67 61.45
C LYS A 21 -13.95 6.69 60.38
N ALA A 22 -13.05 7.62 60.68
CA ALA A 22 -12.49 8.52 59.70
C ALA A 22 -11.97 7.63 58.56
N ALA A 23 -12.67 7.64 57.42
CA ALA A 23 -12.27 6.91 56.25
C ALA A 23 -10.84 7.35 55.95
N ARG A 24 -9.88 6.44 56.14
CA ARG A 24 -8.47 6.69 55.94
C ARG A 24 -8.31 7.14 54.50
N LYS A 25 -8.18 8.46 54.28
CA LYS A 25 -7.98 9.03 52.94
C LYS A 25 -6.75 8.36 52.34
N THR A 26 -6.97 7.52 51.34
CA THR A 26 -5.96 6.81 50.56
C THR A 26 -5.18 7.81 49.70
N ARG A 27 -4.33 8.62 50.35
CA ARG A 27 -3.33 9.44 49.67
C ARG A 27 -2.36 8.48 48.97
N GLY A 28 -2.48 8.34 47.65
CA GLY A 28 -1.64 7.47 46.82
C GLY A 28 -2.39 6.59 45.82
N GLN A 29 -3.70 6.41 45.96
CA GLN A 29 -4.47 5.54 45.05
C GLN A 29 -4.41 6.02 43.58
N SER A 30 -4.58 7.33 43.34
CA SER A 30 -4.51 7.90 41.99
C SER A 30 -3.11 7.77 41.36
N LEU A 31 -2.04 7.76 42.17
CA LEU A 31 -0.68 7.55 41.68
C LEU A 31 -0.49 6.11 41.20
N VAL A 32 -1.06 5.13 41.92
CA VAL A 32 -1.01 3.72 41.54
C VAL A 32 -1.85 3.44 40.29
N GLU A 33 -3.04 4.05 40.18
CA GLU A 33 -3.88 3.91 38.98
C GLU A 33 -3.18 4.46 37.73
N ILE A 34 -2.52 5.62 37.83
CA ILE A 34 -1.73 6.18 36.72
C ILE A 34 -0.51 5.30 36.42
N ALA A 35 0.19 4.78 37.43
CA ALA A 35 1.35 3.93 37.22
C ALA A 35 1.03 2.66 36.42
N ILE A 36 -0.21 2.16 36.51
CA ILE A 36 -0.68 1.00 35.75
C ILE A 36 -1.25 1.40 34.38
N ALA A 37 -1.97 2.52 34.28
CA ALA A 37 -2.56 2.97 33.02
C ALA A 37 -1.51 3.53 32.04
N PHE A 38 -0.48 4.20 32.54
CA PHE A 38 0.56 4.86 31.74
C PHE A 38 1.32 3.92 30.79
N PRO A 39 1.83 2.74 31.21
CA PRO A 39 2.53 1.85 30.28
C PRO A 39 1.61 1.33 29.16
N VAL A 40 0.33 1.08 29.45
CA VAL A 40 -0.66 0.70 28.43
C VAL A 40 -0.88 1.84 27.44
N LEU A 41 -0.98 3.08 27.94
CA LEU A 41 -1.13 4.26 27.10
C LEU A 41 0.10 4.49 26.21
N ILE A 42 1.32 4.29 26.73
CA ILE A 42 2.55 4.36 25.92
C ILE A 42 2.57 3.26 24.87
N MET A 43 2.20 2.02 25.20
CA MET A 43 2.14 0.93 24.22
C MET A 43 1.18 1.25 23.07
N MET A 44 0.00 1.79 23.38
CA MET A 44 -0.97 2.22 22.36
C MET A 44 -0.45 3.39 21.53
N LEU A 45 0.14 4.41 22.17
CA LEU A 45 0.68 5.58 21.47
C LEU A 45 1.84 5.21 20.54
N ALA A 46 2.79 4.38 21.02
CA ALA A 46 3.90 3.91 20.21
C ALA A 46 3.42 3.06 19.02
N GLY A 47 2.39 2.22 19.19
CA GLY A 47 1.76 1.51 18.08
C GLY A 47 1.16 2.46 17.03
N LEU A 48 0.50 3.53 17.45
CA LEU A 48 -0.03 4.56 16.55
C LEU A 48 1.07 5.33 15.83
N VAL A 49 2.18 5.61 16.51
CA VAL A 49 3.36 6.27 15.92
C VAL A 49 4.00 5.37 14.85
N GLU A 50 4.20 4.08 15.13
CA GLU A 50 4.73 3.11 14.16
C GLU A 50 3.82 2.99 12.92
N PHE A 51 2.51 2.89 13.14
CA PHE A 51 1.53 2.93 12.05
C PHE A 51 1.61 4.24 11.25
N GLY A 52 1.80 5.37 11.94
CA GLY A 52 2.00 6.67 11.31
C GLY A 52 3.22 6.69 10.39
N PHE A 53 4.34 6.12 10.82
CA PHE A 53 5.52 5.95 9.96
C PHE A 53 5.20 5.07 8.75
N MET A 54 4.65 3.88 8.95
CA MET A 54 4.30 2.96 7.87
C MET A 54 3.35 3.60 6.84
N LEU A 55 2.28 4.26 7.29
CA LEU A 55 1.34 4.98 6.42
C LEU A 55 2.04 6.09 5.64
N ASN A 56 2.94 6.81 6.29
CA ASN A 56 3.71 7.85 5.64
C ASN A 56 4.56 7.24 4.50
N TYR A 57 5.23 6.09 4.70
CA TYR A 57 5.93 5.38 3.61
C TYR A 57 4.98 4.99 2.48
N TYR A 58 3.84 4.39 2.82
CA TYR A 58 2.83 4.00 1.84
C TYR A 58 2.35 5.16 0.97
N LEU A 59 2.08 6.34 1.56
CA LEU A 59 1.66 7.53 0.81
C LEU A 59 2.75 7.98 -0.19
N SER A 60 4.02 7.92 0.19
CA SER A 60 5.11 8.27 -0.73
C SER A 60 5.23 7.29 -1.91
N LEU A 61 5.08 5.98 -1.67
CA LEU A 61 5.02 4.98 -2.74
C LEU A 61 3.83 5.25 -3.68
N LEU A 62 2.68 5.56 -3.10
CA LEU A 62 1.47 5.86 -3.85
C LEU A 62 1.63 7.10 -4.74
N ASP A 63 2.16 8.20 -4.19
CA ASP A 63 2.39 9.43 -4.97
C ASP A 63 3.41 9.22 -6.09
N ALA A 64 4.47 8.44 -5.85
CA ALA A 64 5.45 8.09 -6.88
C ALA A 64 4.84 7.28 -8.03
N THR A 65 4.03 6.25 -7.72
CA THR A 65 3.32 5.49 -8.76
C THR A 65 2.34 6.35 -9.56
N ARG A 66 1.66 7.29 -8.90
CA ARG A 66 0.71 8.20 -9.57
C ARG A 66 1.38 9.13 -10.55
N GLU A 67 2.48 9.74 -10.14
CA GLU A 67 3.20 10.68 -11.00
C GLU A 67 3.80 9.95 -12.21
N ALA A 68 4.39 8.77 -12.00
CA ALA A 68 4.89 7.93 -13.09
C ALA A 68 3.76 7.51 -14.05
N ALA A 69 2.65 6.97 -13.54
CA ALA A 69 1.53 6.55 -14.37
C ALA A 69 0.92 7.73 -15.15
N ARG A 70 0.87 8.93 -14.55
CA ARG A 70 0.38 10.14 -15.20
C ARG A 70 1.23 10.54 -16.39
N VAL A 71 2.54 10.62 -16.19
CA VAL A 71 3.46 11.01 -17.27
C VAL A 71 3.41 9.96 -18.37
N PHE A 72 3.57 8.67 -18.03
CA PHE A 72 3.64 7.59 -18.99
C PHE A 72 2.32 7.25 -19.69
N SER A 73 1.17 7.65 -19.14
CA SER A 73 -0.13 7.55 -19.83
C SER A 73 -0.21 8.32 -21.15
N SER A 74 0.71 9.27 -21.38
CA SER A 74 0.77 10.09 -22.60
C SER A 74 1.75 9.57 -23.66
N PHE A 75 2.52 8.52 -23.35
CA PHE A 75 3.53 7.95 -24.24
C PHE A 75 3.02 6.69 -24.94
N ASP A 76 3.70 6.29 -26.02
CA ASP A 76 3.40 5.06 -26.74
C ASP A 76 4.25 3.91 -26.16
N PRO A 77 3.65 2.84 -25.61
CA PRO A 77 4.39 1.69 -25.10
C PRO A 77 4.87 0.77 -26.22
N PHE A 78 4.58 1.07 -27.49
CA PHE A 78 4.90 0.24 -28.65
C PHE A 78 5.92 0.91 -29.57
N GLU A 79 6.72 0.15 -30.31
CA GLU A 79 7.76 0.68 -31.22
C GLU A 79 7.17 1.42 -32.44
N ASP A 80 7.88 2.44 -32.95
CA ASP A 80 7.36 3.46 -33.90
C ASP A 80 7.01 2.95 -35.33
N GLY A 81 7.28 1.68 -35.64
CA GLY A 81 7.03 1.07 -36.96
C GLY A 81 5.61 0.52 -37.18
N PHE A 82 4.72 0.62 -36.19
CA PHE A 82 3.77 -0.46 -35.97
C PHE A 82 2.30 0.01 -35.84
N LYS A 83 1.92 1.07 -36.56
CA LYS A 83 0.52 1.55 -36.54
C LYS A 83 -0.44 0.75 -37.42
N ALA A 84 0.01 -0.33 -38.05
CA ALA A 84 -0.79 -1.25 -38.86
C ALA A 84 -0.53 -2.74 -38.49
N GLY A 85 -1.14 -3.19 -37.40
CA GLY A 85 -1.64 -4.56 -37.23
C GLY A 85 -0.68 -5.76 -37.33
N ASN A 86 0.19 -6.00 -36.33
CA ASN A 86 0.82 -7.32 -36.15
C ASN A 86 1.17 -7.76 -34.70
N CYS A 87 0.87 -6.99 -33.64
CA CYS A 87 0.75 -7.47 -32.25
C CYS A 87 -0.70 -7.77 -31.88
N MET A 88 -1.62 -7.37 -32.77
CA MET A 88 -3.08 -7.53 -32.64
C MET A 88 -3.66 -8.38 -33.77
N CYS A 89 -2.86 -8.95 -34.66
CA CYS A 89 -3.38 -9.91 -35.63
C CYS A 89 -2.44 -11.09 -35.83
N SER A 90 -3.04 -12.26 -36.05
CA SER A 90 -2.33 -13.45 -36.47
C SER A 90 -1.87 -13.34 -37.93
N VAL A 91 -0.88 -14.16 -38.27
CA VAL A 91 -0.33 -14.45 -39.60
C VAL A 91 -1.33 -14.51 -40.77
N SER A 92 -2.62 -14.74 -40.50
CA SER A 92 -3.68 -14.86 -41.50
C SER A 92 -4.30 -13.54 -41.96
N VAL A 93 -4.04 -12.42 -41.26
CA VAL A 93 -4.71 -11.13 -41.51
C VAL A 93 -3.85 -10.17 -42.33
N CYS A 94 -2.52 -10.27 -42.24
CA CYS A 94 -1.56 -9.44 -43.00
C CYS A 94 -0.63 -10.34 -43.85
N PRO A 95 -0.94 -10.57 -45.14
CA PRO A 95 -0.23 -11.52 -46.01
C PRO A 95 1.01 -10.94 -46.72
N ASP A 96 1.27 -9.65 -46.60
CA ASP A 96 2.24 -8.87 -47.38
C ASP A 96 3.59 -8.58 -46.68
N GLU A 97 3.76 -9.01 -45.44
CA GLU A 97 5.01 -8.86 -44.67
C GLU A 97 5.94 -10.10 -44.75
N ALA A 98 7.25 -9.86 -44.82
CA ALA A 98 8.28 -10.88 -45.00
C ALA A 98 8.38 -11.87 -43.82
N ALA A 99 8.64 -13.15 -44.10
CA ALA A 99 8.65 -14.23 -43.09
C ALA A 99 9.64 -14.04 -41.92
N GLU A 100 10.72 -13.27 -42.13
CA GLU A 100 11.74 -12.98 -41.14
C GLU A 100 11.33 -11.84 -40.18
N ASP A 101 10.38 -10.99 -40.59
CA ASP A 101 9.77 -9.91 -39.78
C ASP A 101 8.59 -10.40 -38.91
N ARG A 102 8.20 -11.67 -39.09
CA ARG A 102 7.20 -12.37 -38.27
C ARG A 102 7.78 -12.89 -36.95
N LEU A 103 9.06 -12.65 -36.70
CA LEU A 103 9.79 -13.14 -35.52
C LEU A 103 9.93 -12.09 -34.41
N ASP A 104 9.55 -10.83 -34.63
CA ASP A 104 9.46 -9.87 -33.52
C ASP A 104 8.05 -9.90 -32.90
N ALA A 105 7.83 -10.89 -32.04
CA ALA A 105 6.62 -11.01 -31.24
C ALA A 105 6.54 -9.97 -30.11
N ASN A 106 7.58 -9.13 -29.94
CA ASN A 106 7.61 -8.10 -28.91
C ASN A 106 7.44 -6.73 -29.55
N CYS A 107 6.20 -6.26 -29.61
CA CYS A 107 5.94 -4.87 -29.99
C CYS A 107 6.24 -3.89 -28.85
N ASP A 108 6.98 -4.32 -27.84
CA ASP A 108 7.12 -3.63 -26.58
C ASP A 108 8.29 -2.67 -26.64
N ARG A 109 8.01 -1.38 -26.49
CA ARG A 109 9.04 -0.36 -26.34
C ARG A 109 9.64 -0.48 -24.95
N ASN A 110 10.73 -1.23 -24.78
CA ASN A 110 11.36 -1.44 -23.48
C ASN A 110 11.70 -0.12 -22.76
N SER A 111 12.04 0.94 -23.51
CA SER A 111 12.32 2.27 -22.95
C SER A 111 11.09 2.93 -22.29
N PHE A 112 9.87 2.59 -22.72
CA PHE A 112 8.64 3.04 -22.04
C PHE A 112 8.53 2.43 -20.64
N TYR A 113 8.64 1.10 -20.54
CA TYR A 113 8.47 0.40 -19.27
C TYR A 113 9.60 0.70 -18.29
N GLN A 114 10.84 0.70 -18.81
CA GLN A 114 12.02 1.11 -18.06
C GLN A 114 11.89 2.56 -17.60
N GLY A 115 11.44 3.48 -18.47
CA GLY A 115 11.23 4.87 -18.10
C GLY A 115 10.18 5.04 -16.99
N ALA A 116 9.06 4.33 -17.08
CA ALA A 116 8.00 4.39 -16.08
C ALA A 116 8.48 3.90 -14.72
N ALA A 117 9.18 2.77 -14.69
CA ALA A 117 9.76 2.22 -13.47
C ALA A 117 10.90 3.10 -12.91
N ALA A 118 11.77 3.62 -13.77
CA ALA A 118 12.84 4.55 -13.39
C ALA A 118 12.27 5.82 -12.76
N MET A 119 11.20 6.38 -13.32
CA MET A 119 10.57 7.59 -12.79
C MET A 119 9.95 7.36 -11.41
N VAL A 120 9.36 6.18 -11.14
CA VAL A 120 8.93 5.82 -9.79
C VAL A 120 10.13 5.85 -8.82
N ILE A 121 11.24 5.25 -9.22
CA ILE A 121 12.44 5.17 -8.40
C ILE A 121 13.05 6.55 -8.16
N GLU A 122 13.14 7.39 -9.19
CA GLU A 122 13.63 8.76 -9.10
C GLU A 122 12.76 9.57 -8.13
N ASN A 123 11.43 9.44 -8.20
CA ASN A 123 10.51 10.12 -7.28
C ASN A 123 10.65 9.65 -5.81
N LEU A 124 11.21 8.46 -5.57
CA LEU A 124 11.41 7.91 -4.22
C LEU A 124 12.81 8.16 -3.68
N GLN A 125 13.82 8.18 -4.54
CA GLN A 125 15.23 8.24 -4.15
C GLN A 125 15.78 9.67 -4.10
N PRO A 126 16.78 9.92 -3.22
CA PRO A 126 17.41 11.23 -3.15
C PRO A 126 18.18 11.54 -4.44
N HIS A 127 17.95 12.74 -4.97
CA HIS A 127 18.57 13.19 -6.21
C HIS A 127 20.01 13.64 -5.95
N GLY A 128 20.94 13.22 -6.81
CA GLY A 128 22.34 13.62 -6.72
C GLY A 128 23.29 12.63 -7.37
N SER A 129 24.12 13.17 -8.26
CA SER A 129 25.20 12.45 -8.92
C SER A 129 26.36 12.19 -7.95
N THR A 130 26.51 13.03 -6.93
CA THR A 130 27.53 12.90 -5.89
C THR A 130 26.91 12.58 -4.52
N PRO A 131 27.67 11.93 -3.61
CA PRO A 131 27.24 11.73 -2.23
C PRO A 131 26.92 13.03 -1.48
N GLU A 132 27.51 14.17 -1.87
CA GLU A 132 27.25 15.48 -1.25
C GLU A 132 25.91 16.06 -1.68
N GLU A 133 25.60 16.03 -2.98
CA GLU A 133 24.28 16.42 -3.52
C GLU A 133 23.17 15.58 -2.88
N ARG A 134 23.39 14.27 -2.81
CA ARG A 134 22.47 13.31 -2.21
C ARG A 134 22.30 13.50 -0.69
N ARG A 135 23.24 14.18 -0.02
CA ARG A 135 23.16 14.55 1.41
C ARG A 135 22.40 15.86 1.61
N LEU A 136 22.54 16.81 0.68
CA LEU A 136 21.86 18.11 0.69
C LEU A 136 20.36 18.01 0.40
N ASP A 137 19.94 16.97 -0.31
CA ASP A 137 18.54 16.71 -0.61
C ASP A 137 17.72 16.38 0.66
N SER A 138 17.08 17.38 1.25
CA SER A 138 16.25 17.23 2.45
C SER A 138 14.87 16.62 2.18
N SER A 139 14.58 16.22 0.94
CA SER A 139 13.35 15.51 0.59
C SER A 139 13.31 14.11 1.22
N ARG A 140 12.11 13.53 1.27
CA ARG A 140 11.85 12.27 1.95
C ARG A 140 12.28 11.10 1.06
N ARG A 141 13.15 10.26 1.61
CA ARG A 141 13.99 9.30 0.88
C ARG A 141 13.50 7.87 1.14
N ILE A 142 13.04 7.19 0.11
CA ILE A 142 12.79 5.74 0.13
C ILE A 142 13.73 5.11 -0.89
N ILE A 143 14.72 4.36 -0.40
CA ILE A 143 15.65 3.64 -1.25
C ILE A 143 15.13 2.22 -1.39
N LEU A 144 14.81 1.82 -2.61
CA LEU A 144 14.41 0.44 -2.89
C LEU A 144 15.62 -0.49 -2.76
N ASN A 145 15.41 -1.61 -2.10
CA ASN A 145 16.37 -2.70 -2.01
C ASN A 145 16.27 -3.61 -3.24
N ALA A 146 17.34 -3.64 -4.03
CA ALA A 146 17.39 -4.42 -5.27
C ALA A 146 17.22 -5.95 -5.09
N SER A 147 17.27 -6.48 -3.87
CA SER A 147 17.11 -7.91 -3.58
C SER A 147 15.73 -8.31 -3.06
N THR A 148 14.89 -7.35 -2.68
CA THR A 148 13.58 -7.63 -2.05
C THR A 148 12.45 -6.83 -2.67
N ASP A 149 12.72 -5.58 -3.02
CA ASP A 149 11.72 -4.65 -3.53
C ASP A 149 11.62 -4.77 -5.05
N ASP A 150 10.51 -4.29 -5.61
CA ASP A 150 10.32 -4.25 -7.06
C ASP A 150 9.39 -3.13 -7.50
N VAL A 151 9.54 -2.76 -8.77
CA VAL A 151 8.60 -1.90 -9.48
C VAL A 151 8.12 -2.67 -10.70
N VAL A 152 6.81 -2.85 -10.80
CA VAL A 152 6.18 -3.65 -11.85
C VAL A 152 5.33 -2.73 -12.71
N VAL A 153 5.51 -2.80 -14.03
CA VAL A 153 4.77 -1.99 -15.00
C VAL A 153 4.08 -2.92 -15.99
N SER A 154 2.81 -2.65 -16.27
CA SER A 154 2.03 -3.40 -17.24
C SER A 154 1.07 -2.51 -17.99
N VAL A 155 0.79 -2.87 -19.22
CA VAL A 155 -0.24 -2.23 -20.04
C VAL A 155 -1.28 -3.28 -20.42
N PHE A 156 -2.55 -2.90 -20.46
CA PHE A 156 -3.62 -3.78 -20.90
C PHE A 156 -4.39 -3.13 -22.03
N SER A 157 -4.75 -3.94 -23.01
CA SER A 157 -5.72 -3.60 -24.04
C SER A 157 -7.04 -4.30 -23.73
N ILE A 158 -8.12 -3.53 -23.65
CA ILE A 158 -9.45 -4.02 -23.29
C ILE A 158 -10.38 -3.73 -24.45
N SER A 159 -11.15 -4.75 -24.85
CA SER A 159 -12.19 -4.64 -25.87
C SER A 159 -13.40 -5.49 -25.48
N ASP A 160 -14.60 -5.00 -25.78
CA ASP A 160 -15.87 -5.71 -25.52
C ASP A 160 -16.00 -6.24 -24.08
N GLY A 161 -15.56 -5.45 -23.09
CA GLY A 161 -15.62 -5.85 -21.68
C GLY A 161 -14.66 -6.99 -21.28
N SER A 162 -13.63 -7.27 -22.09
CA SER A 162 -12.64 -8.32 -21.83
C SER A 162 -11.21 -7.85 -22.10
N ILE A 163 -10.24 -8.43 -21.39
CA ILE A 163 -8.81 -8.16 -21.61
C ILE A 163 -8.39 -8.92 -22.86
N GLN A 164 -7.94 -8.20 -23.88
CA GLN A 164 -7.41 -8.81 -25.11
C GLN A 164 -5.95 -9.22 -24.92
N HIS A 165 -5.14 -8.27 -24.44
CA HIS A 165 -3.70 -8.46 -24.27
C HIS A 165 -3.19 -7.72 -23.03
N ARG A 166 -2.17 -8.31 -22.39
CA ARG A 166 -1.32 -7.66 -21.40
C ARG A 166 0.07 -7.52 -22.00
N TYR A 167 0.68 -6.36 -21.80
CA TYR A 167 2.01 -6.02 -22.24
C TYR A 167 2.91 -5.66 -21.04
N PRO A 168 4.22 -5.97 -21.07
CA PRO A 168 4.92 -6.62 -22.18
C PRO A 168 4.44 -8.06 -22.46
N ALA A 169 4.52 -8.49 -23.72
CA ALA A 169 4.05 -9.81 -24.17
C ALA A 169 4.89 -10.95 -23.56
N SER A 170 6.13 -10.66 -23.17
CA SER A 170 7.04 -11.57 -22.46
C SER A 170 6.70 -11.72 -20.97
N GLY A 171 5.72 -10.98 -20.45
CA GLY A 171 5.40 -10.87 -19.02
C GLY A 171 5.55 -9.43 -18.53
N GLU A 172 5.01 -9.13 -17.35
CA GLU A 172 5.14 -7.79 -16.77
C GLU A 172 6.58 -7.30 -16.75
N TYR A 173 6.78 -6.00 -17.01
CA TYR A 173 8.09 -5.41 -16.80
C TYR A 173 8.37 -5.33 -15.31
N ARG A 174 9.55 -5.79 -14.89
CA ARG A 174 10.01 -5.79 -13.49
C ARG A 174 11.38 -5.16 -13.42
N TRP A 175 11.54 -4.19 -12.54
CA TRP A 175 12.79 -3.46 -12.42
C TRP A 175 13.90 -4.30 -11.76
N PHE A 176 13.58 -5.01 -10.67
CA PHE A 176 14.52 -5.86 -9.95
C PHE A 176 14.24 -7.37 -10.08
N ASN A 177 13.10 -7.77 -10.64
CA ASN A 177 12.67 -9.17 -10.80
C ASN A 177 12.49 -9.91 -9.46
N ASN A 178 11.99 -9.22 -8.44
CA ASN A 178 11.76 -9.78 -7.10
C ASN A 178 10.28 -10.05 -6.80
N ALA A 179 9.35 -9.40 -7.52
CA ALA A 179 7.92 -9.53 -7.26
C ALA A 179 7.11 -9.82 -8.52
N ASP A 180 6.04 -10.60 -8.35
CA ASP A 180 4.97 -10.74 -9.34
C ASP A 180 3.89 -9.68 -9.12
N THR A 181 3.18 -9.29 -10.18
CA THR A 181 1.99 -8.45 -10.08
C THR A 181 0.97 -9.03 -9.07
N ARG A 182 0.29 -8.16 -8.32
CA ARG A 182 -0.90 -8.57 -7.55
C ARG A 182 -2.20 -8.38 -8.32
N LEU A 183 -2.13 -7.70 -9.46
CA LEU A 183 -3.25 -7.47 -10.35
C LEU A 183 -3.10 -8.36 -11.58
N THR A 184 -3.47 -9.62 -11.39
CA THR A 184 -3.52 -10.61 -12.47
C THR A 184 -4.61 -10.29 -13.47
N ASN A 185 -4.56 -10.95 -14.63
CA ASN A 185 -5.59 -10.83 -15.66
C ASN A 185 -6.98 -11.17 -15.10
N GLU A 186 -7.09 -12.18 -14.25
CA GLU A 186 -8.35 -12.57 -13.61
C GLU A 186 -8.83 -11.50 -12.62
N ALA A 187 -7.92 -10.92 -11.84
CA ALA A 187 -8.26 -9.88 -10.87
C ALA A 187 -8.80 -8.62 -11.56
N ILE A 188 -8.26 -8.27 -12.74
CA ILE A 188 -8.73 -7.14 -13.55
C ILE A 188 -10.03 -7.52 -14.27
N ALA A 189 -10.12 -8.69 -14.89
CA ALA A 189 -11.32 -9.15 -15.58
C ALA A 189 -12.54 -9.17 -14.65
N ASN A 190 -12.37 -9.58 -13.39
CA ASN A 190 -13.45 -9.55 -12.38
C ASN A 190 -13.91 -8.14 -11.99
N ARG A 191 -13.14 -7.11 -12.33
CA ARG A 191 -13.48 -5.69 -12.08
C ARG A 191 -14.00 -4.99 -13.35
N LEU A 192 -13.90 -5.62 -14.51
CA LEU A 192 -14.44 -5.09 -15.76
C LEU A 192 -15.96 -5.29 -15.81
N VAL A 193 -16.64 -4.29 -16.36
CA VAL A 193 -18.06 -4.38 -16.67
C VAL A 193 -18.19 -4.88 -18.10
N SER A 194 -19.18 -5.72 -18.40
CA SER A 194 -19.38 -6.32 -19.73
C SER A 194 -19.68 -5.30 -20.85
N ALA A 195 -19.96 -4.04 -20.49
CA ALA A 195 -20.16 -2.93 -21.42
C ALA A 195 -19.02 -1.90 -21.35
N ALA A 196 -17.85 -2.28 -20.82
CA ALA A 196 -16.69 -1.40 -20.81
C ALA A 196 -16.31 -1.04 -22.25
N PRO A 197 -16.11 0.25 -22.56
CA PRO A 197 -15.66 0.67 -23.87
C PRO A 197 -14.26 0.13 -24.16
N ASP A 198 -13.92 0.05 -25.44
CA ASP A 198 -12.58 -0.24 -25.87
C ASP A 198 -11.62 0.80 -25.28
N THR A 199 -10.59 0.34 -24.57
CA THR A 199 -9.66 1.23 -23.86
C THR A 199 -8.34 0.53 -23.61
N GLY A 200 -7.27 1.32 -23.52
CA GLY A 200 -6.02 0.88 -22.93
C GLY A 200 -5.90 1.36 -21.48
N ILE A 201 -5.23 0.59 -20.63
CA ILE A 201 -4.86 1.02 -19.27
C ILE A 201 -3.38 0.74 -19.00
N LEU A 202 -2.73 1.67 -18.31
CA LEU A 202 -1.40 1.55 -17.73
C LEU A 202 -1.54 1.22 -16.23
N LEU A 203 -0.85 0.18 -15.79
CA LEU A 203 -0.72 -0.23 -14.41
C LEU A 203 0.74 -0.06 -13.97
N VAL A 204 0.94 0.66 -12.87
CA VAL A 204 2.22 0.81 -12.19
C VAL A 204 2.07 0.33 -10.76
N GLU A 205 2.89 -0.63 -10.34
CA GLU A 205 2.91 -1.21 -8.99
C GLU A 205 4.30 -1.05 -8.37
N VAL A 206 4.32 -0.87 -7.04
CA VAL A 206 5.55 -0.87 -6.25
C VAL A 206 5.39 -1.83 -5.07
N PHE A 207 6.40 -2.67 -4.89
CA PHE A 207 6.56 -3.61 -3.80
C PHE A 207 7.73 -3.15 -2.96
N PHE A 208 7.46 -2.85 -1.69
CA PHE A 208 8.46 -2.31 -0.77
C PHE A 208 8.37 -3.01 0.59
N ASP A 209 9.48 -3.61 1.02
CA ASP A 209 9.58 -4.21 2.34
C ASP A 209 9.85 -3.13 3.40
N TYR A 210 8.77 -2.76 4.12
CA TYR A 210 8.85 -1.80 5.21
C TYR A 210 9.38 -2.46 6.49
N HIS A 211 10.52 -1.98 6.95
CA HIS A 211 11.07 -2.31 8.25
C HIS A 211 10.54 -1.38 9.33
N GLN A 212 10.17 -1.95 10.48
CA GLN A 212 9.59 -1.16 11.56
C GLN A 212 10.61 -0.17 12.12
N VAL A 213 10.24 1.10 12.25
CA VAL A 213 11.16 2.17 12.68
C VAL A 213 11.45 2.05 14.18
N LEU A 214 10.43 1.76 14.97
CA LEU A 214 10.53 1.62 16.42
C LEU A 214 10.81 0.18 16.88
N ALA A 215 10.68 -0.82 16.00
CA ALA A 215 10.88 -2.24 16.28
C ALA A 215 10.21 -2.72 17.58
N LEU A 216 8.91 -2.44 17.71
CA LEU A 216 8.16 -2.61 18.96
C LEU A 216 7.95 -4.10 19.30
N PRO A 217 8.52 -4.63 20.40
CA PRO A 217 8.48 -6.08 20.67
C PRO A 217 7.07 -6.65 20.89
N TRP A 218 6.13 -5.83 21.37
CA TRP A 218 4.74 -6.27 21.57
C TRP A 218 3.92 -6.31 20.28
N LEU A 219 4.41 -5.73 19.17
CA LEU A 219 3.78 -5.84 17.86
C LEU A 219 4.24 -7.08 17.09
N ALA A 220 5.41 -7.64 17.39
CA ALA A 220 5.98 -8.80 16.68
C ALA A 220 5.03 -10.01 16.54
N PRO A 221 4.15 -10.34 17.51
CA PRO A 221 3.17 -11.43 17.34
C PRO A 221 2.05 -11.13 16.33
N PHE A 222 1.81 -9.87 16.01
CA PHE A 222 0.69 -9.40 15.19
C PHE A 222 1.13 -8.82 13.85
N LEU A 223 2.36 -8.31 13.77
CA LEU A 223 2.91 -7.64 12.61
C LEU A 223 4.33 -8.16 12.35
N PRO A 224 4.59 -8.79 11.20
CA PRO A 224 5.94 -9.22 10.83
C PRO A 224 6.86 -8.01 10.60
N ASP A 225 8.16 -8.28 10.56
CA ASP A 225 9.18 -7.31 10.14
C ASP A 225 10.15 -8.04 9.19
N PRO A 226 10.19 -7.70 7.88
CA PRO A 226 9.49 -6.58 7.23
C PRO A 226 7.99 -6.83 6.97
N VAL A 227 7.27 -5.74 6.72
CA VAL A 227 5.89 -5.72 6.19
C VAL A 227 5.93 -5.31 4.72
N LEU A 228 5.42 -6.16 3.83
CA LEU A 228 5.32 -5.82 2.41
C LEU A 228 4.24 -4.77 2.17
N LEU A 229 4.66 -3.56 1.82
CA LEU A 229 3.80 -2.49 1.32
C LEU A 229 3.65 -2.63 -0.19
N HIS A 230 2.39 -2.60 -0.66
CA HIS A 230 2.05 -2.67 -2.08
C HIS A 230 1.20 -1.46 -2.45
N ALA A 231 1.76 -0.55 -3.24
CA ALA A 231 1.06 0.60 -3.79
C ALA A 231 0.91 0.41 -5.30
N TYR A 232 -0.23 0.81 -5.85
CA TYR A 232 -0.46 0.73 -7.29
C TYR A 232 -1.30 1.90 -7.79
N THR A 233 -1.09 2.24 -9.05
CA THR A 233 -1.91 3.21 -9.79
C THR A 233 -2.28 2.65 -11.16
N ILE A 234 -3.54 2.86 -11.53
CA ILE A 234 -4.06 2.56 -12.87
C ILE A 234 -4.43 3.88 -13.53
N MET A 235 -3.98 4.10 -14.77
CA MET A 235 -4.36 5.26 -15.58
C MET A 235 -4.80 4.83 -16.98
N PRO A 236 -5.71 5.57 -17.65
CA PRO A 236 -6.04 5.30 -19.04
C PRO A 236 -4.79 5.50 -19.92
N LEU A 237 -4.63 4.65 -20.94
CA LEU A 237 -3.53 4.73 -21.90
C LEU A 237 -4.09 4.61 -23.31
N ALA A 238 -4.33 5.74 -23.97
CA ALA A 238 -4.97 5.77 -25.29
C ALA A 238 -4.17 5.01 -26.37
N ALA A 239 -2.84 4.95 -26.23
CA ALA A 239 -1.99 4.22 -27.18
C ALA A 239 -2.27 2.71 -27.22
N ALA A 240 -2.80 2.14 -26.12
CA ALA A 240 -3.13 0.72 -26.00
C ALA A 240 -4.63 0.41 -26.23
N GLU A 241 -5.39 1.39 -26.69
CA GLU A 241 -6.76 1.16 -27.17
C GLU A 241 -6.72 0.25 -28.41
N PRO A 242 -7.55 -0.82 -28.45
CA PRO A 242 -7.64 -1.65 -29.64
C PRO A 242 -8.07 -0.80 -30.84
N LYS A 243 -7.24 -0.76 -31.90
CA LYS A 243 -7.63 -0.09 -33.14
C LYS A 243 -8.68 -0.92 -33.86
N THR A 244 -9.87 -0.36 -34.03
CA THR A 244 -10.86 -0.91 -34.94
C THR A 244 -10.31 -0.86 -36.38
N PRO A 245 -10.44 -1.94 -37.18
CA PRO A 245 -10.06 -1.89 -38.59
C PRO A 245 -10.92 -0.82 -39.26
N SER A 246 -10.26 0.15 -39.89
CA SER A 246 -10.98 1.16 -40.70
C SER A 246 -11.70 0.43 -41.84
N PRO A 247 -12.99 0.73 -42.08
CA PRO A 247 -13.77 0.09 -43.15
C PRO A 247 -13.28 0.43 -44.55
#